data_AF-A0A9I9D9N1-F1
#
_entry.id   AF-A0A9I9D9N1-F1
#
_cell.length_a   1.000
_cell.length_b   1.000
_cell.length_c   1.000
_cell.angle_alpha   90.00
_cell.angle_beta   90.00
_cell.angle_gamma   90.00
#
_symmetry.space_group_name_H-M   'P 1'
#
loop_
_entity.id
_entity.type
_entity.pdbx_description
1 polymer ?
#
loop_
_entity_poly.entity_id
_entity_poly.type
_entity_poly.pdbx_seq_one_letter_code
_entity_poly.pdbx_strand_id
1 'polypeptide(L)'
;MEYRGFSSRLETNNPSKGYAREQESLGDDFIDDFRLPINHKPTENVDLDNVEQASLDTQLTSSNVGYRLLQKMGWKGKGLGKDEQGIIEPIKSGMRDPKLGIGKQEEDDFFTAEENIQRKKLDVEVEETEEHAKKRENVRRKFKLRSKKYARFSIVIFAINSTNWQWSLKLISAHMIIIIESVLKK
;
A
#
# COMPACT_ATOMS: atom_id res chain seq x y z
N MET A 1 -30.37 14.57 21.20
CA MET A 1 -30.04 13.27 20.61
C MET A 1 -29.73 12.33 21.76
N GLU A 2 -30.70 11.48 22.09
CA GLU A 2 -30.63 10.52 23.19
C GLU A 2 -30.10 9.18 22.67
N TYR A 3 -29.04 8.66 23.28
CA TYR A 3 -28.49 7.35 22.94
C TYR A 3 -29.30 6.26 23.65
N ARG A 4 -30.00 5.43 22.86
CA ARG A 4 -30.67 4.20 23.31
C ARG A 4 -29.64 3.16 23.72
N GLY A 5 -29.55 2.85 25.01
CA GLY A 5 -29.00 1.59 25.50
C GLY A 5 -29.99 0.46 25.25
N PHE A 6 -29.55 -0.59 24.55
CA PHE A 6 -30.34 -1.81 24.33
C PHE A 6 -30.53 -2.55 25.66
N SER A 7 -31.76 -2.51 26.18
CA SER A 7 -32.25 -3.42 27.23
C SER A 7 -32.80 -4.68 26.56
N SER A 8 -32.15 -5.82 26.75
CA SER A 8 -32.76 -7.14 26.50
C SER A 8 -32.89 -7.90 27.82
N ARG A 9 -34.04 -7.70 28.47
CA ARG A 9 -34.59 -8.58 29.50
C ARG A 9 -35.71 -9.39 28.83
N LEU A 10 -35.57 -10.71 28.75
CA LEU A 10 -36.71 -11.63 28.78
C LEU A 10 -36.30 -12.87 29.55
N GLU A 11 -36.90 -13.00 30.74
CA GLU A 11 -36.91 -14.22 31.52
C GLU A 11 -37.92 -15.21 30.93
N THR A 12 -37.59 -16.49 30.99
CA THR A 12 -38.58 -17.56 30.90
C THR A 12 -38.38 -18.51 32.08
N ASN A 13 -39.34 -18.47 33.00
CA ASN A 13 -39.49 -19.40 34.13
C ASN A 13 -39.84 -20.81 33.63
N ASN A 14 -39.24 -21.85 34.22
CA ASN A 14 -39.97 -23.07 34.60
C ASN A 14 -39.20 -23.91 35.65
N PRO A 15 -39.88 -24.49 36.67
CA PRO A 15 -39.23 -25.13 37.81
C PRO A 15 -39.22 -26.66 37.72
N SER A 16 -38.09 -27.30 38.03
CA SER A 16 -38.10 -28.72 38.41
C SER A 16 -36.97 -29.09 39.37
N LYS A 17 -37.41 -29.44 40.58
CA LYS A 17 -36.81 -30.20 41.69
C LYS A 17 -35.43 -30.86 41.51
N GLY A 18 -34.63 -30.67 42.56
CA GLY A 18 -33.94 -31.74 43.31
C GLY A 18 -32.50 -32.02 42.89
N TYR A 19 -31.55 -31.74 43.78
CA TYR A 19 -30.70 -32.71 44.50
C TYR A 19 -29.75 -31.90 45.39
N ALA A 20 -29.90 -32.04 46.70
CA ALA A 20 -29.00 -31.45 47.68
C ALA A 20 -27.61 -32.08 47.52
N ARG A 21 -26.62 -31.26 47.16
CA ARG A 21 -25.21 -31.60 47.31
C ARG A 21 -24.65 -30.58 48.29
N GLU A 22 -24.47 -31.02 49.52
CA GLU A 22 -23.60 -30.36 50.48
C GLU A 22 -22.19 -30.38 49.86
N GLN A 23 -21.85 -29.30 49.15
CA GLN A 23 -20.48 -28.92 48.95
C GLN A 23 -20.19 -27.96 50.08
N GLU A 24 -19.27 -28.34 50.96
CA GLU A 24 -18.68 -27.43 51.93
C GLU A 24 -18.29 -26.14 51.20
N SER A 25 -19.10 -25.10 51.41
CA SER A 25 -18.80 -23.75 50.93
C SER A 25 -17.59 -23.28 51.73
N LEU A 26 -16.40 -23.51 51.17
CA LEU A 26 -15.25 -22.67 51.47
C LEU A 26 -15.70 -21.25 51.19
N GLY A 27 -15.82 -20.46 52.25
CA GLY A 27 -16.63 -19.25 52.30
C GLY A 27 -16.45 -18.32 51.11
N ASP A 28 -17.59 -17.87 50.57
CA ASP A 28 -17.70 -16.76 49.61
C ASP A 28 -17.02 -15.47 50.12
N ASP A 29 -16.73 -15.39 51.42
CA ASP A 29 -16.07 -14.26 52.08
C ASP A 29 -14.64 -13.98 51.60
N PHE A 30 -13.96 -14.93 50.92
CA PHE A 30 -12.60 -14.72 50.40
C PHE A 30 -12.54 -14.24 48.95
N ILE A 31 -13.65 -14.28 48.20
CA ILE A 31 -13.66 -13.95 46.77
C ILE A 31 -13.93 -12.45 46.54
N ASP A 32 -14.62 -11.80 47.47
CA ASP A 32 -14.94 -10.37 47.38
C ASP A 32 -13.80 -9.45 47.84
N ASP A 33 -12.84 -9.93 48.64
CA ASP A 33 -11.77 -9.12 49.23
C ASP A 33 -10.64 -8.73 48.25
N PHE A 34 -10.55 -9.36 47.08
CA PHE A 34 -9.54 -9.03 46.07
C PHE A 34 -10.06 -8.16 44.92
N ARG A 35 -11.27 -7.62 45.03
CA ARG A 35 -11.81 -6.69 44.04
C ARG A 35 -11.38 -5.28 44.37
N LEU A 36 -10.42 -4.76 43.60
CA LEU A 36 -10.07 -3.34 43.67
C LEU A 36 -11.33 -2.50 43.38
N PRO A 37 -11.60 -1.45 44.18
CA PRO A 37 -12.70 -0.53 43.93
C PRO A 37 -12.66 -0.01 42.48
N ILE A 38 -13.84 0.14 41.86
CA ILE A 38 -13.97 0.55 40.44
C ILE A 38 -13.23 1.87 40.11
N ASN A 39 -13.00 2.71 41.13
CA ASN A 39 -12.32 4.00 40.99
C ASN A 39 -10.85 3.96 41.45
N HIS A 40 -10.29 2.79 41.73
CA HIS A 40 -8.89 2.62 42.09
C HIS A 40 -8.00 2.88 40.88
N LYS A 41 -7.55 4.13 40.74
CA LYS A 41 -6.46 4.47 39.85
C LYS A 41 -5.17 3.96 40.50
N PRO A 42 -4.31 3.22 39.78
CA PRO A 42 -2.96 2.97 40.25
C PRO A 42 -2.35 4.30 40.67
N THR A 43 -1.88 4.41 41.91
CA THR A 43 -1.16 5.60 42.35
C THR A 43 0.06 5.74 41.45
N GLU A 44 0.11 6.80 40.65
CA GLU A 44 1.11 7.08 39.62
C GLU A 44 2.50 7.42 40.19
N ASN A 45 2.72 7.14 41.48
CA ASN A 45 3.87 7.62 42.23
C ASN A 45 4.78 6.44 42.59
N VAL A 46 5.29 5.76 41.56
CA VAL A 46 6.55 5.05 41.72
C VAL A 46 7.62 6.11 41.48
N ASP A 47 8.38 6.47 42.51
CA ASP A 47 9.47 7.43 42.40
C ASP A 47 10.55 6.85 41.46
N LEU A 48 10.53 7.25 40.20
CA LEU A 48 11.44 6.78 39.14
C LEU A 48 12.74 7.59 39.07
N ASP A 49 12.88 8.64 39.89
CA ASP A 49 13.99 9.60 39.84
C ASP A 49 15.38 8.96 40.01
N ASN A 50 15.45 7.79 40.67
CA ASN A 50 16.68 7.04 40.90
C ASN A 50 16.72 5.67 40.21
N VAL A 51 15.76 5.38 39.31
CA VAL A 51 15.69 4.10 38.60
C VAL A 51 16.38 4.25 37.25
N GLU A 52 17.56 3.67 37.13
CA GLU A 52 18.23 3.55 35.83
C GLU A 52 17.43 2.60 34.93
N GLN A 53 16.84 3.14 33.86
CA GLN A 53 16.15 2.34 32.87
C GLN A 53 17.16 1.47 32.10
N ALA A 54 16.91 0.16 32.06
CA ALA A 54 17.75 -0.77 31.32
C ALA A 54 17.76 -0.41 29.83
N SER A 55 18.96 -0.20 29.28
CA SER A 55 19.17 0.04 27.85
C SER A 55 19.69 -1.22 27.17
N LEU A 56 19.45 -1.37 25.86
CA LEU A 56 19.95 -2.50 25.08
C LEU A 56 21.46 -2.41 24.82
N ASP A 57 22.05 -1.21 24.88
CA ASP A 57 23.43 -0.97 24.49
C ASP A 57 24.42 -1.09 25.66
N THR A 58 23.93 -1.02 26.90
CA THR A 58 24.76 -1.13 28.11
C THR A 58 24.66 -2.51 28.73
N GLN A 59 25.80 -3.14 29.00
CA GLN A 59 25.83 -4.38 29.80
C GLN A 59 25.36 -4.14 31.22
N LEU A 60 24.76 -5.17 31.82
CA LEU A 60 24.25 -5.11 33.19
C LEU A 60 25.41 -4.93 34.18
N THR A 61 25.31 -3.89 35.03
CA THR A 61 26.31 -3.58 36.04
C THR A 61 26.31 -4.59 37.19
N SER A 62 27.45 -4.74 37.88
CA SER A 62 27.59 -5.67 39.01
C SER A 62 26.79 -5.27 40.25
N SER A 63 26.36 -4.01 40.34
CA SER A 63 25.46 -3.50 41.38
C SER A 63 24.03 -4.03 41.21
N ASN A 64 23.65 -4.46 40.01
CA ASN A 64 22.31 -4.95 39.75
C ASN A 64 22.06 -6.28 40.47
N VAL A 65 20.89 -6.38 41.14
CA VAL A 65 20.49 -7.58 41.87
C VAL A 65 20.37 -8.81 40.96
N GLY A 66 19.85 -8.62 39.75
CA GLY A 66 19.74 -9.67 38.73
C GLY A 66 21.10 -10.20 38.27
N TYR A 67 22.08 -9.31 38.06
CA TYR A 67 23.45 -9.70 37.71
C TYR A 67 24.07 -10.61 38.78
N ARG A 68 23.95 -10.22 40.05
CA ARG A 68 24.47 -10.99 41.19
C ARG A 68 23.77 -12.34 41.33
N LEU A 69 22.47 -12.40 41.07
CA LEU A 69 21.72 -13.66 41.10
C LEU A 69 22.18 -14.61 40.00
N LEU A 70 22.33 -14.11 38.77
CA LEU A 70 22.83 -14.92 37.66
C LEU A 70 24.24 -15.46 37.94
N GLN A 71 25.13 -14.63 38.47
CA GLN A 71 26.46 -15.09 38.88
C GLN A 71 26.41 -16.21 39.94
N LYS A 72 25.52 -16.11 40.94
CA LYS A 72 25.33 -17.17 41.93
C LYS A 72 24.81 -18.48 41.35
N MET A 73 24.06 -18.41 40.25
CA MET A 73 23.59 -19.57 39.50
C MET A 73 24.66 -20.14 38.54
N GLY A 74 25.88 -19.58 38.54
CA GLY A 74 27.00 -20.06 37.74
C GLY A 74 27.14 -19.40 36.37
N TRP A 75 26.37 -18.36 36.07
CA TRP A 75 26.48 -17.61 34.83
C TRP A 75 27.74 -16.72 34.82
N LYS A 76 28.51 -16.78 33.73
CA LYS A 76 29.81 -16.08 33.59
C LYS A 76 29.78 -14.91 32.60
N GLY A 77 28.59 -14.45 32.20
CA GLY A 77 28.45 -13.34 31.24
C GLY A 77 28.45 -13.76 29.76
N LYS A 78 28.32 -15.05 29.47
CA LYS A 78 28.23 -15.59 28.09
C LYS A 78 26.79 -15.99 27.74
N GLY A 79 26.60 -16.60 26.57
CA GLY A 79 25.33 -17.18 26.16
C GLY A 79 24.78 -18.17 27.20
N LEU A 80 23.47 -18.15 27.40
CA LEU A 80 22.79 -19.05 28.33
C LEU A 80 22.66 -20.47 27.74
N GLY A 81 22.65 -21.50 28.58
CA GLY A 81 22.47 -22.89 28.16
C GLY A 81 23.67 -23.77 28.50
N LYS A 82 23.50 -25.09 28.39
CA LYS A 82 24.51 -26.09 28.79
C LYS A 82 25.86 -25.88 28.12
N ASP A 83 25.83 -25.54 26.84
CA ASP A 83 27.00 -25.35 25.99
C ASP A 83 27.17 -23.87 25.60
N GLU A 84 26.64 -22.93 26.41
CA GLU A 84 26.71 -21.47 26.17
C GLU A 84 26.06 -21.01 24.83
N GLN A 85 25.09 -21.76 24.32
CA GLN A 85 24.48 -21.57 22.98
C GLN A 85 23.52 -20.39 22.86
N GLY A 86 23.18 -19.75 23.98
CA GLY A 86 22.21 -18.65 24.02
C GLY A 86 22.75 -17.38 23.38
N ILE A 87 21.85 -16.53 22.93
CA ILE A 87 22.18 -15.23 22.35
C ILE A 87 22.84 -14.36 23.42
N ILE A 88 24.04 -13.84 23.12
CA ILE A 88 24.83 -13.00 24.04
C ILE A 88 24.31 -11.56 24.02
N GLU A 89 24.03 -11.04 22.83
CA GLU A 89 23.56 -9.67 22.63
C GLU A 89 22.03 -9.64 22.57
N PRO A 90 21.38 -8.66 23.18
CA PRO A 90 19.92 -8.57 23.14
C PRO A 90 19.45 -8.25 21.72
N ILE A 91 18.35 -8.87 21.30
CA ILE A 91 17.74 -8.61 19.99
C ILE A 91 17.12 -7.21 20.00
N LYS A 92 17.59 -6.35 19.09
CA LYS A 92 17.04 -5.00 18.91
C LYS A 92 15.68 -5.08 18.22
N SER A 93 14.64 -4.56 18.86
CA SER A 93 13.34 -4.34 18.23
C SER A 93 13.33 -3.02 17.49
N GLY A 94 12.81 -3.01 16.27
CA GLY A 94 12.53 -1.76 15.56
C GLY A 94 11.32 -1.07 16.20
N MET A 95 11.46 0.22 16.50
CA MET A 95 10.31 1.04 16.87
C MET A 95 9.44 1.27 15.64
N ARG A 96 8.14 1.02 15.77
CA ARG A 96 7.14 1.27 14.71
C ARG A 96 6.05 2.18 15.27
N ASP A 97 5.54 3.06 14.43
CA ASP A 97 4.38 3.85 14.78
C ASP A 97 3.14 2.95 14.91
N PRO A 98 2.39 3.00 16.02
CA PRO A 98 1.26 2.10 16.27
C PRO A 98 0.08 2.31 15.31
N LYS A 99 0.05 3.44 14.59
CA LYS A 99 -0.97 3.78 13.58
C LYS A 99 -0.57 3.35 12.17
N LEU A 100 0.69 2.94 11.99
CA LEU A 100 1.23 2.64 10.68
C LEU A 100 1.01 1.16 10.35
N GLY A 101 0.50 0.90 9.14
CA GLY A 101 0.36 -0.46 8.64
C GLY A 101 1.72 -1.15 8.48
N ILE A 102 1.74 -2.48 8.60
CA ILE A 102 2.92 -3.28 8.27
C ILE A 102 3.37 -2.99 6.83
N GLY A 103 4.68 -2.85 6.60
CA GLY A 103 5.27 -2.57 5.29
C GLY A 103 5.22 -1.11 4.82
N LYS A 104 4.36 -0.24 5.36
CA LYS A 104 4.27 1.16 4.91
C LYS A 104 5.53 1.99 5.19
N GLN A 105 6.22 1.71 6.31
CA GLN A 105 7.49 2.39 6.62
C GLN A 105 8.54 2.15 5.52
N GLU A 106 8.63 0.92 5.02
CA GLU A 106 9.62 0.55 3.98
C GLU A 106 9.31 1.24 2.64
N GLU A 107 8.03 1.41 2.32
CA GLU A 107 7.57 2.16 1.16
C GLU A 107 7.90 3.65 1.29
N ASP A 108 7.55 4.26 2.42
CA ASP A 108 7.83 5.67 2.70
C ASP A 108 9.35 5.95 2.67
N ASP A 109 10.17 5.06 3.24
CA ASP A 109 11.64 5.16 3.24
C ASP A 109 12.20 5.07 1.81
N PHE A 110 11.67 4.16 0.98
CA PHE A 110 12.10 4.02 -0.43
C PHE A 110 11.78 5.25 -1.28
N PHE A 111 10.62 5.87 -1.07
CA PHE A 111 10.23 7.08 -1.80
C PHE A 111 10.90 8.35 -1.27
N THR A 112 11.25 8.37 0.01
CA THR A 112 11.88 9.53 0.66
C THR A 112 13.40 9.47 0.64
N ALA A 113 14.00 8.33 0.26
CA ALA A 113 15.44 8.18 0.13
C ALA A 113 16.04 9.23 -0.82
N GLU A 114 17.12 9.91 -0.39
CA GLU A 114 17.74 11.00 -1.16
C GLU A 114 18.16 10.60 -2.59
N GLU A 115 18.42 9.32 -2.83
CA GLU A 115 18.79 8.76 -4.14
C GLU A 115 17.64 8.75 -5.15
N ASN A 116 16.38 8.67 -4.68
CA ASN A 116 15.16 8.64 -5.50
C ASN A 116 14.49 10.03 -5.58
N ILE A 117 14.86 10.94 -4.68
CA ILE A 117 14.64 12.38 -4.85
C ILE A 117 15.62 12.93 -5.90
N GLN A 118 15.71 12.28 -7.06
CA GLN A 118 16.11 12.98 -8.25
C GLN A 118 14.98 13.96 -8.55
N ARG A 119 15.15 15.21 -8.13
CA ARG A 119 14.33 16.31 -8.65
C ARG A 119 14.28 16.12 -10.16
N LYS A 120 13.08 15.95 -10.72
CA LYS A 120 12.89 16.21 -12.15
C LYS A 120 13.40 17.62 -12.36
N LYS A 121 14.59 17.78 -12.98
CA LYS A 121 15.09 19.09 -13.37
C LYS A 121 13.98 19.72 -14.19
N LEU A 122 13.48 20.87 -13.75
CA LEU A 122 12.54 21.63 -14.53
C LEU A 122 13.19 21.94 -15.87
N ASP A 123 12.41 21.99 -16.94
CA ASP A 123 12.89 22.23 -18.32
C ASP A 123 13.72 23.53 -18.50
N VAL A 124 13.82 24.35 -17.44
CA VAL A 124 14.62 25.58 -17.35
C VAL A 124 16.11 25.33 -17.01
N GLU A 125 16.45 24.23 -16.34
CA GLU A 125 17.85 23.89 -15.98
C GLU A 125 18.51 22.87 -16.92
N VAL A 126 17.72 22.19 -17.76
CA VAL A 126 18.25 21.37 -18.85
C VAL A 126 18.71 22.35 -19.92
N GLU A 127 20.01 22.63 -19.99
CA GLU A 127 20.61 23.36 -21.09
C GLU A 127 20.01 22.86 -22.41
N GLU A 128 19.51 23.79 -23.22
CA GLU A 128 19.06 23.54 -24.59
C GLU A 128 20.26 23.07 -25.42
N THR A 129 20.68 21.83 -25.22
CA THR A 129 21.58 21.14 -26.13
C THR A 129 20.94 21.25 -27.51
N GLU A 130 21.72 21.68 -28.51
CA GLU A 130 21.24 21.91 -29.88
C GLU A 130 20.44 20.71 -30.44
N GLU A 131 20.70 19.53 -29.90
CA GLU A 131 20.05 18.27 -30.22
C GLU A 131 18.54 18.27 -29.90
N HIS A 132 18.11 18.90 -28.81
CA HIS A 132 16.69 18.95 -28.42
C HIS A 132 15.91 19.91 -29.33
N ALA A 133 16.53 21.02 -29.74
CA ALA A 133 16.00 21.93 -30.76
C ALA A 133 15.90 21.23 -32.12
N LYS A 134 16.96 20.53 -32.56
CA LYS A 134 16.98 19.72 -33.79
C LYS A 134 15.92 18.61 -33.75
N LYS A 135 15.67 17.98 -32.60
CA LYS A 135 14.64 16.94 -32.45
C LYS A 135 13.22 17.50 -32.60
N ARG A 136 12.90 18.64 -31.97
CA ARG A 136 11.61 19.34 -32.14
C ARG A 136 11.38 19.76 -33.59
N GLU A 137 12.42 20.31 -34.25
CA GLU A 137 12.36 20.71 -35.65
C GLU A 137 12.14 19.50 -36.59
N ASN A 138 12.86 18.40 -36.34
CA ASN A 138 12.71 17.17 -37.11
C ASN A 138 11.32 16.54 -36.96
N VAL A 139 10.73 16.59 -35.77
CA VAL A 139 9.33 16.15 -35.55
C VAL A 139 8.37 17.02 -36.39
N ARG A 140 8.54 18.34 -36.36
CA ARG A 140 7.73 19.28 -37.17
C ARG A 140 7.89 19.04 -38.67
N ARG A 141 9.11 18.80 -39.14
CA ARG A 141 9.46 18.49 -40.53
C ARG A 141 8.84 17.17 -40.98
N LYS A 142 8.96 16.11 -40.16
CA LYS A 142 8.35 14.79 -40.41
C LYS A 142 6.83 14.88 -40.49
N PHE A 143 6.19 15.64 -39.60
CA PHE A 143 4.74 15.84 -39.62
C PHE A 143 4.27 16.55 -40.89
N LYS A 144 4.93 17.64 -41.28
CA LYS A 144 4.63 18.36 -42.54
C LYS A 144 4.81 17.46 -43.76
N LEU A 145 5.87 16.65 -43.81
CA LEU A 145 6.12 15.73 -44.90
C LEU A 145 5.03 14.64 -44.97
N ARG A 146 4.64 14.09 -43.81
CA ARG A 146 3.55 13.11 -43.71
C ARG A 146 2.22 13.69 -44.20
N SER A 147 1.88 14.91 -43.78
CA SER A 147 0.68 15.62 -44.26
C SER A 147 0.72 15.86 -45.77
N LYS A 148 1.84 16.34 -46.32
CA LYS A 148 2.01 16.50 -47.78
C LYS A 148 1.88 15.18 -48.55
N LYS A 149 2.42 14.08 -48.03
CA LYS A 149 2.27 12.74 -48.63
C LYS A 149 0.81 12.32 -48.67
N TYR A 150 0.07 12.46 -47.57
CA TYR A 150 -1.36 12.14 -47.54
C TYR A 150 -2.19 13.02 -48.47
N ALA A 151 -1.90 14.32 -48.54
CA ALA A 151 -2.56 15.22 -49.48
C ALA A 151 -2.32 14.81 -50.94
N ARG A 152 -1.06 14.49 -51.31
CA ARG A 152 -0.71 13.99 -52.65
C ARG A 152 -1.40 12.66 -52.95
N PHE A 153 -1.41 11.73 -52.00
CA PHE A 153 -2.03 10.43 -52.17
C PHE A 153 -3.55 10.53 -52.35
N SER A 154 -4.20 11.41 -51.57
CA SER A 154 -5.62 11.71 -51.69
C SER A 154 -5.97 12.29 -53.06
N ILE A 155 -5.17 13.23 -53.58
CA ILE A 155 -5.37 13.80 -54.92
C ILE A 155 -5.24 12.72 -56.02
N VAL A 156 -4.25 11.83 -55.91
CA VAL A 156 -4.05 10.74 -56.89
C VAL A 156 -5.23 9.77 -56.87
N ILE A 157 -5.70 9.35 -55.69
CA ILE A 157 -6.88 8.48 -55.58
C ILE A 157 -8.12 9.15 -56.17
N PHE A 158 -8.33 10.44 -55.87
CA PHE A 158 -9.47 11.20 -56.41
C PHE A 158 -9.44 11.26 -57.95
N ALA A 159 -8.27 11.51 -58.56
CA ALA A 159 -8.12 11.54 -60.02
C ALA A 159 -8.40 10.17 -60.67
N ILE A 160 -7.91 9.08 -60.07
CA ILE A 160 -8.15 7.70 -60.56
C ILE A 160 -9.65 7.37 -60.47
N ASN A 161 -10.27 7.68 -59.33
CA ASN A 161 -11.70 7.43 -59.12
C ASN A 161 -12.55 8.23 -60.11
N SER A 162 -12.28 9.53 -60.26
CA SER A 162 -12.96 10.39 -61.24
C SER A 162 -12.84 9.85 -62.67
N THR A 163 -11.65 9.40 -63.07
CA THR A 163 -11.43 8.83 -64.40
C THR A 163 -12.22 7.52 -64.58
N ASN A 164 -12.26 6.66 -63.55
CA ASN A 164 -13.03 5.41 -63.57
C ASN A 164 -14.55 5.65 -63.72
N TRP A 165 -15.12 6.62 -62.99
CA TRP A 165 -16.52 7.03 -63.16
C TRP A 165 -16.81 7.57 -64.57
N GLN A 166 -15.88 8.32 -65.15
CA GLN A 166 -16.01 8.84 -66.53
C GLN A 166 -16.04 7.70 -67.56
N TRP A 167 -15.22 6.65 -67.40
CA TRP A 167 -15.24 5.47 -68.28
C TRP A 167 -16.55 4.69 -68.16
N SER A 168 -17.05 4.48 -66.95
CA SER A 168 -18.33 3.81 -66.71
C SER A 168 -19.50 4.57 -67.35
N LEU A 169 -19.54 5.90 -67.20
CA LEU A 169 -20.59 6.73 -67.79
C LEU A 169 -20.54 6.73 -69.33
N LYS A 170 -19.34 6.82 -69.93
CA LYS A 170 -19.15 6.73 -71.38
C LYS A 170 -19.57 5.37 -71.94
N LEU A 171 -19.28 4.28 -71.22
CA LEU A 171 -19.65 2.92 -71.63
C LEU A 171 -21.18 2.73 -71.64
N ILE A 172 -21.87 3.21 -70.60
CA ILE A 172 -23.34 3.14 -70.51
C ILE A 172 -23.98 3.98 -71.61
N SER A 173 -23.46 5.20 -71.85
CA SER A 173 -23.95 6.07 -72.94
C SER A 173 -23.76 5.43 -74.32
N ALA A 174 -22.62 4.81 -74.59
CA ALA A 174 -22.36 4.10 -75.85
C ALA A 174 -23.32 2.93 -76.06
N HIS A 175 -23.54 2.10 -75.02
CA HIS A 175 -24.51 1.00 -75.10
C HIS A 175 -25.95 1.49 -75.32
N MET A 176 -26.36 2.57 -74.66
CA MET A 176 -27.68 3.19 -74.86
C MET A 176 -27.85 3.67 -76.31
N ILE A 177 -26.83 4.30 -76.89
CA ILE A 177 -26.85 4.74 -78.30
C ILE A 177 -26.99 3.55 -79.25
N ILE A 178 -26.22 2.48 -79.04
CA ILE A 178 -26.30 1.24 -79.86
C ILE A 178 -27.69 0.59 -79.79
N ILE A 179 -28.30 0.56 -78.60
CA ILE A 179 -29.66 0.03 -78.41
C ILE A 179 -30.68 0.89 -79.16
N ILE A 180 -30.59 2.22 -79.05
CA ILE A 180 -31.50 3.15 -79.73
C ILE A 180 -31.36 3.01 -81.26
N GLU A 181 -30.14 2.98 -81.80
CA GLU A 181 -29.90 2.78 -83.23
C GLU A 181 -30.42 1.43 -83.73
N SER A 182 -30.33 0.36 -82.92
CA SER A 182 -30.87 -0.96 -83.26
C SER A 182 -32.40 -0.99 -83.32
N VAL A 183 -33.09 -0.17 -82.52
CA VAL A 183 -34.55 -0.05 -82.54
C VAL A 183 -35.04 0.78 -83.73
N LEU A 184 -34.30 1.82 -84.12
CA LEU A 184 -34.64 2.71 -85.24
C LEU A 184 -34.39 2.10 -86.64
N LYS A 185 -33.60 1.02 -86.75
CA LYS A 185 -33.26 0.36 -88.02
C LYS A 185 -34.15 -0.83 -88.40
N LYS A 186 -35.16 -1.16 -87.59
CA LYS A 186 -36.21 -2.14 -87.88
C LYS A 186 -37.48 -1.42 -88.35
#